data_AF-A0A354V258-F1
#
_entry.id   AF-A0A354V258-F1
#
_cell.length_a   1.000
_cell.length_b   1.000
_cell.length_c   1.000
_cell.angle_alpha   90.00
_cell.angle_beta   90.00
_cell.angle_gamma   90.00
#
_symmetry.space_group_name_H-M   'P 1'
#
loop_
_entity.id
_entity.type
_entity.pdbx_description
1 polymer ?
#
loop_
_entity_poly.entity_id
_entity_poly.type
_entity_poly.pdbx_seq_one_letter_code
_entity_poly.pdbx_strand_id
1 'polypeptide(L)' 'FLGGEDFDLRIIDYLADEFRKEQGIDLRKDKLALQRLKEAAEKAKIELSSSKETEVNLPFITADASG' A
#
# COMPACT_ATOMS: atom_id res chain seq x y z
N PHE A 1 -20.25 -6.38 -5.52
CA PHE A 1 -20.21 -5.76 -6.86
C PHE A 1 -18.78 -5.86 -7.32
N LEU A 2 -18.51 -6.36 -8.53
CA LEU A 2 -17.15 -6.45 -9.10
C LEU A 2 -16.86 -5.14 -9.84
N GLY A 3 -16.09 -4.25 -9.20
CA GLY A 3 -15.73 -2.93 -9.73
C GLY A 3 -14.25 -2.60 -9.51
N GLY A 4 -13.79 -1.45 -10.04
CA GLY A 4 -12.41 -0.99 -9.87
C GLY A 4 -11.99 -0.82 -8.41
N GLU A 5 -12.95 -0.58 -7.51
CA GLU A 5 -12.73 -0.49 -6.07
C GLU A 5 -12.26 -1.82 -5.45
N ASP A 6 -12.64 -2.98 -6.00
CA ASP A 6 -12.15 -4.29 -5.49
C ASP A 6 -10.66 -4.48 -5.77
N PHE A 7 -10.18 -3.97 -6.91
CA PHE A 7 -8.76 -4.01 -7.26
C PHE A 7 -7.93 -3.11 -6.35
N ASP A 8 -8.43 -1.89 -6.08
CA ASP A 8 -7.77 -0.97 -5.17
C ASP A 8 -7.65 -1.58 -3.77
N LEU A 9 -8.75 -2.12 -3.24
CA LEU A 9 -8.73 -2.80 -1.94
C LEU A 9 -7.76 -3.98 -1.93
N ARG A 10 -7.71 -4.78 -3.00
CA ARG A 10 -6.81 -5.95 -3.05
C ARG A 10 -5.33 -5.56 -3.06
N ILE A 11 -4.98 -4.49 -3.78
CA ILE A 11 -3.61 -3.96 -3.82
C ILE A 11 -3.24 -3.37 -2.45
N ILE A 12 -4.14 -2.58 -1.85
CA ILE A 12 -3.92 -1.99 -0.51
C ILE A 12 -3.71 -3.10 0.53
N ASP A 13 -4.58 -4.13 0.53
CA ASP A 13 -4.48 -5.23 1.48
C ASP A 13 -3.17 -5.98 1.30
N TYR A 14 -2.78 -6.30 0.06
CA TYR A 14 -1.53 -6.96 -0.27
C TYR A 14 -0.31 -6.16 0.23
N LEU A 15 -0.24 -4.86 -0.09
CA LEU A 15 0.87 -4.01 0.33
C LEU A 15 0.94 -3.89 1.86
N ALA A 16 -0.21 -3.77 2.55
CA ALA A 16 -0.25 -3.72 4.00
C ALA A 16 0.19 -5.05 4.65
N ASP A 17 -0.24 -6.19 4.10
CA ASP A 17 0.12 -7.51 4.63
C ASP A 17 1.61 -7.82 4.41
N GLU A 18 2.16 -7.51 3.24
CA GLU A 18 3.60 -7.67 2.98
C GLU A 18 4.43 -6.74 3.88
N PHE A 19 4.04 -5.46 4.01
CA PHE A 19 4.74 -4.55 4.93
C PHE A 19 4.68 -5.02 6.38
N ARG A 20 3.53 -5.55 6.81
CA ARG A 20 3.39 -6.15 8.15
C ARG A 20 4.25 -7.39 8.33
N LYS A 21 4.41 -8.20 7.29
CA LYS A 21 5.25 -9.40 7.34
C LYS A 21 6.75 -9.06 7.41
N GLU A 22 7.18 -8.01 6.70
CA GLU A 22 8.58 -7.58 6.66
C GLU A 22 8.98 -6.72 7.87
N GLN A 23 8.14 -5.74 8.25
CA GLN A 23 8.44 -4.75 9.29
C GLN A 23 7.74 -5.02 10.61
N GLY A 24 6.76 -5.93 10.66
CA GLY A 24 5.95 -6.20 11.85
C GLY A 24 4.89 -5.14 12.15
N ILE A 25 4.76 -4.11 11.31
CA ILE A 25 3.88 -2.95 11.55
C ILE A 25 2.64 -3.02 10.65
N ASP A 26 1.47 -2.80 11.25
CA ASP A 26 0.21 -2.77 10.52
C ASP A 26 -0.15 -1.33 10.13
N LEU A 27 0.11 -0.97 8.87
CA LEU A 27 -0.18 0.37 8.31
C LEU A 27 -1.67 0.71 8.32
N ARG A 28 -2.56 -0.27 8.44
CA ARG A 28 -4.02 -0.04 8.46
C ARG A 28 -4.47 0.63 9.76
N LYS A 29 -3.65 0.55 10.82
CA LYS A 29 -3.94 1.17 12.13
C LYS A 29 -3.62 2.66 12.16
N ASP A 30 -2.74 3.12 11.29
CA ASP A 30 -2.36 4.52 11.18
C ASP A 30 -3.12 5.16 10.01
N LYS A 31 -3.97 6.14 10.31
CA LYS A 31 -4.79 6.83 9.29
C LYS A 31 -3.92 7.56 8.26
N LEU A 32 -2.79 8.13 8.68
CA LEU A 32 -1.88 8.85 7.80
C LEU A 32 -1.16 7.85 6.90
N ALA A 33 -0.64 6.77 7.48
CA ALA A 33 0.01 5.70 6.72
C ALA A 33 -0.94 5.04 5.71
N LEU A 34 -2.18 4.76 6.13
CA LEU A 34 -3.22 4.20 5.27
C LEU A 34 -3.55 5.13 4.09
N GLN A 35 -3.60 6.44 4.32
CA GLN A 35 -3.83 7.39 3.22
C GLN A 35 -2.69 7.34 2.20
N ARG A 36 -1.43 7.35 2.65
CA ARG A 36 -0.26 7.27 1.76
C ARG A 36 -0.18 5.92 1.04
N LEU A 37 -0.55 4.84 1.73
CA LEU A 37 -0.64 3.50 1.15
C LEU A 37 -1.68 3.44 0.03
N LYS A 38 -2.84 4.10 0.21
CA LYS A 38 -3.87 4.21 -0.82
C LYS A 38 -3.37 4.94 -2.07
N GLU A 39 -2.69 6.07 -1.89
CA GLU A 39 -2.11 6.83 -3.01
C GLU A 39 -1.06 6.01 -3.77
N ALA A 40 -0.21 5.27 -3.05
CA ALA A 40 0.75 4.35 -3.64
C ALA A 40 0.07 3.19 -4.37
N ALA A 41 -0.96 2.59 -3.79
CA ALA A 41 -1.71 1.49 -4.41
C ALA A 41 -2.39 1.93 -5.71
N GLU A 42 -2.96 3.14 -5.73
CA GLU A 42 -3.59 3.69 -6.92
C GLU A 42 -2.55 4.00 -8.01
N LYS A 43 -1.41 4.58 -7.64
CA LYS A 43 -0.30 4.81 -8.57
C LYS A 43 0.25 3.49 -9.12
N ALA A 44 0.44 2.49 -8.26
CA ALA A 44 0.86 1.14 -8.64
C ALA A 44 -0.14 0.50 -9.61
N LYS A 45 -1.45 0.63 -9.37
CA LYS A 45 -2.50 0.14 -10.28
C LYS A 45 -2.39 0.77 -11.67
N ILE A 46 -2.19 2.08 -11.74
CA ILE A 46 -2.04 2.81 -13.01
C ILE A 46 -0.76 2.36 -13.73
N GLU A 47 0.36 2.27 -13.02
CA GLU A 47 1.62 1.81 -13.60
C GLU A 47 1.55 0.34 -14.05
N LEU A 48 0.88 -0.54 -13.31
CA LEU A 48 0.64 -1.93 -13.71
C LEU A 48 -0.33 -2.07 -14.89
N SER A 49 -1.07 -1.01 -15.22
CA SER A 49 -1.89 -0.99 -16.43
C SER A 49 -1.06 -0.78 -17.70
N SER A 50 0.18 -0.27 -17.58
CA SER A 50 1.12 -0.05 -18.70
C SER A 50 2.38 -0.92 -18.62
N SER A 51 2.81 -1.28 -17.41
CA SER A 51 4.01 -2.05 -17.09
C SER A 51 3.65 -3.38 -16.42
N LYS A 52 4.54 -4.36 -16.49
CA LYS A 52 4.33 -5.67 -15.83
C LYS A 52 4.74 -5.68 -14.36
N GLU A 53 5.46 -4.65 -13.93
CA GLU A 53 6.00 -4.48 -12.59
C GLU A 53 5.98 -2.99 -12.22
N THR A 54 5.86 -2.71 -10.93
CA THR A 54 5.92 -1.36 -10.34
C THR A 54 6.64 -1.46 -9.00
N GLU A 55 7.39 -0.43 -8.65
CA GLU A 55 8.09 -0.33 -7.37
C GLU A 55 7.36 0.68 -6.49
N VAL A 56 6.85 0.22 -5.35
CA VAL A 56 6.16 1.07 -4.39
C VAL A 56 7.15 1.51 -3.32
N ASN A 57 7.65 2.74 -3.45
CA ASN A 57 8.55 3.33 -2.47
C ASN A 57 7.81 4.35 -1.59
N LEU A 58 7.68 4.03 -0.31
CA LEU A 58 6.94 4.82 0.67
C LEU A 58 7.86 5.21 1.85
N PRO A 59 8.70 6.24 1.67
CA PRO A 59 9.64 6.68 2.71
C PRO A 59 8.88 7.27 3.89
N PHE A 60 9.26 6.85 5.10
CA PHE A 60 8.67 7.32 6.37
C PHE A 60 7.14 7.15 6.40
N ILE A 61 6.62 6.04 5.87
CA ILE A 61 5.17 5.81 5.83
C ILE A 61 4.55 5.63 7.21
N THR A 62 5.32 5.07 8.14
CA THR A 62 4.96 4.94 9.54
C THR A 62 6.23 5.19 10.34
N ALA A 63 6.12 5.96 11.41
CA ALA A 63 7.20 6.08 12.37
C ALA A 63 7.17 4.78 13.18
N ASP A 64 8.14 3.89 12.93
CA ASP A 64 8.38 2.84 13.90
C ASP A 64 8.83 3.49 15.22
N ALA A 65 8.62 2.81 16.34
CA ALA A 65 9.02 3.31 17.64
C ALA A 65 10.55 3.25 17.87
N SER A 66 11.36 3.09 16.81
CA SER A 66 12.81 2.97 16.88
C SER A 66 13.55 4.28 16.57
N GLY A 67 12.88 5.35 16.11
CA GLY A 67 13.47 6.71 16.04
C GLY A 67 13.01 7.58 14.89
#